data_AF-A0A6M3IM76-F1
#
_entry.id   AF-A0A6M3IM76-F1
#
_cell.length_a   1.000
_cell.length_b   1.000
_cell.length_c   1.000
_cell.angle_alpha   90.00
_cell.angle_beta   90.00
_cell.angle_gamma   90.00
#
_symmetry.space_group_name_H-M   'P 1'
#
loop_
_entity.id
_entity.type
_entity.pdbx_description
1 polymer ?
#
loop_
_entity_poly.entity_id
_entity_poly.type
_entity_poly.pdbx_seq_one_letter_code
_entity_poly.pdbx_strand_id
1 'polypeptide(L)'
;MRKNVASQNIGAQMITAADGSAFTGAVTVYVCGDAGSQAAGSVGSGACTHEGNGYHTYAPAQAETNYNLIAFTFTGSGAIPATVQVFTIQHDPAVVAEITSARMAVLTDWINGGRLDLLLDAIPTTAMRGTDNAALASVCTEARLAELDAANLPTDI
;
A
#
# COMPACT_ATOMS: atom_id res chain seq x y z
N MET A 1 -8.18 -2.30 14.82
CA MET A 1 -6.82 -1.98 15.31
C MET A 1 -5.83 -2.02 14.16
N ARG A 2 -4.68 -1.33 14.24
CA ARG A 2 -3.60 -1.50 13.27
C ARG A 2 -2.89 -2.83 13.52
N LYS A 3 -2.65 -3.61 12.47
CA LYS A 3 -2.00 -4.90 12.58
C LYS A 3 -0.51 -4.71 12.83
N ASN A 4 0.11 -5.56 13.66
CA ASN A 4 1.55 -5.59 13.90
C ASN A 4 2.12 -4.26 14.45
N VAL A 5 1.35 -3.55 15.28
CA VAL A 5 1.76 -2.29 15.92
C VAL A 5 1.47 -2.35 17.42
N ALA A 6 2.53 -2.30 18.23
CA ALA A 6 2.43 -2.24 19.69
C ALA A 6 1.84 -0.91 20.20
N SER A 7 1.52 -0.87 21.50
CA SER A 7 1.16 0.35 22.24
C SER A 7 -0.09 1.07 21.71
N GLN A 8 -0.96 0.36 21.00
CA GLN A 8 -2.35 0.76 20.84
C GLN A 8 -3.12 0.39 22.11
N ASN A 9 -4.23 1.06 22.41
CA ASN A 9 -5.05 0.77 23.58
C ASN A 9 -6.38 0.15 23.16
N ILE A 10 -6.86 -0.79 23.98
CA ILE A 10 -8.23 -1.31 23.97
C ILE A 10 -8.76 -1.25 25.39
N GLY A 11 -10.05 -1.01 25.58
CA GLY A 11 -10.62 -0.97 26.92
C GLY A 11 -12.07 -1.42 26.96
N ALA A 12 -12.48 -1.83 28.16
CA ALA A 12 -13.84 -2.22 28.46
C ALA A 12 -14.24 -1.63 29.81
N GLN A 13 -15.52 -1.30 29.95
CA GLN A 13 -16.09 -0.98 31.25
C GLN A 13 -16.47 -2.26 31.98
N MET A 14 -15.98 -2.41 33.20
CA MET A 14 -16.21 -3.55 34.07
C MET A 14 -17.18 -3.18 35.18
N ILE A 15 -18.05 -4.12 35.52
CA ILE A 15 -19.15 -3.93 36.46
C ILE A 15 -18.99 -4.95 37.59
N THR A 16 -19.15 -4.49 38.82
CA THR A 16 -19.15 -5.35 40.02
C THR A 16 -20.37 -6.27 39.97
N ALA A 17 -20.15 -7.58 40.13
CA ALA A 17 -21.19 -8.58 40.04
C ALA A 17 -22.21 -8.52 41.21
N ALA A 18 -21.79 -7.96 42.35
CA ALA A 18 -22.61 -7.90 43.56
C ALA A 18 -23.78 -6.90 43.46
N ASP A 19 -23.54 -5.74 42.85
CA ASP A 19 -24.44 -4.59 42.94
C ASP A 19 -24.57 -3.76 41.65
N GLY A 20 -23.87 -4.12 40.58
CA GLY A 20 -23.92 -3.38 39.33
C GLY A 20 -23.15 -2.05 39.35
N SER A 21 -22.39 -1.76 40.41
CA SER A 21 -21.51 -0.58 40.48
C SER A 21 -20.29 -0.72 39.57
N ALA A 22 -19.58 0.39 39.34
CA ALA A 22 -18.33 0.38 38.58
C ALA A 22 -17.24 -0.45 39.29
N PHE A 23 -16.66 -1.44 38.59
CA PHE A 23 -15.60 -2.27 39.17
C PHE A 23 -14.24 -1.55 39.15
N THR A 24 -13.63 -1.33 40.32
CA THR A 24 -12.35 -0.62 40.46
C THR A 24 -11.19 -1.52 40.91
N GLY A 25 -11.41 -2.83 41.00
CA GLY A 25 -10.37 -3.80 41.35
C GLY A 25 -9.41 -4.10 40.19
N ALA A 26 -8.46 -4.99 40.43
CA ALA A 26 -7.54 -5.45 39.39
C ALA A 26 -8.28 -6.22 38.28
N VAL A 27 -7.96 -5.90 37.03
CA VAL A 27 -8.49 -6.56 35.83
C VAL A 27 -7.34 -7.12 35.01
N THR A 28 -7.54 -8.36 34.54
CA THR A 28 -6.64 -9.05 33.62
C THR A 28 -7.34 -9.22 32.28
N VAL A 29 -6.62 -8.93 31.20
CA VAL A 29 -7.04 -9.26 29.83
C VAL A 29 -6.48 -10.60 29.42
N TYR A 30 -7.36 -11.42 28.86
CA TYR A 30 -7.02 -12.62 28.12
C TYR A 30 -7.23 -12.38 26.63
N VAL A 31 -6.25 -12.77 25.82
CA VAL A 31 -6.22 -12.56 24.37
C VAL A 31 -6.46 -13.89 23.67
N CYS A 32 -7.38 -13.89 22.72
CA CYS A 32 -7.59 -14.98 21.77
C CYS A 32 -7.38 -14.44 20.35
N GLY A 33 -6.34 -14.95 19.69
CA GLY A 33 -6.03 -14.62 18.30
C GLY A 33 -6.67 -15.62 17.34
N ASP A 34 -7.36 -15.12 16.31
CA ASP A 34 -7.92 -15.91 15.22
C ASP A 34 -8.78 -17.10 15.67
N ALA A 35 -9.60 -16.88 16.71
CA ALA A 35 -10.43 -17.91 17.36
C ALA A 35 -9.64 -19.12 17.89
N GLY A 36 -8.35 -18.94 18.16
CA GLY A 36 -7.47 -19.94 18.74
C GLY A 36 -7.59 -20.06 20.27
N SER A 37 -6.55 -20.59 20.90
CA SER A 37 -6.51 -20.71 22.36
C SER A 37 -6.39 -19.35 23.02
N GLN A 38 -7.12 -19.18 24.12
CA GLN A 38 -7.06 -17.98 24.93
C GLN A 38 -5.89 -18.07 25.92
N ALA A 39 -5.08 -17.02 25.99
CA ALA A 39 -3.99 -16.89 26.95
C ALA A 39 -4.05 -15.52 27.65
N ALA A 40 -3.43 -15.39 28.82
CA ALA A 40 -3.27 -14.07 29.42
C ALA A 40 -2.50 -13.15 28.46
N GLY A 41 -2.86 -11.87 28.45
CA GLY A 41 -2.12 -10.87 27.70
C GLY A 41 -0.64 -10.90 28.05
N SER A 42 0.22 -10.74 27.06
CA SER A 42 1.68 -10.82 27.20
C SER A 42 2.27 -9.59 27.89
N VAL A 43 1.67 -8.41 27.73
CA VAL A 43 2.14 -7.18 28.39
C VAL A 43 1.68 -7.19 29.84
N GLY A 44 2.62 -7.19 30.78
CA GLY A 44 2.31 -7.20 32.22
C GLY A 44 1.41 -8.37 32.65
N SER A 45 1.47 -9.50 31.94
CA SER A 45 0.57 -10.65 32.15
C SER A 45 -0.92 -10.28 32.05
N GLY A 46 -1.26 -9.33 31.16
CA GLY A 46 -2.63 -8.90 30.90
C GLY A 46 -3.13 -7.83 31.86
N ALA A 47 -2.27 -7.30 32.75
CA ALA A 47 -2.67 -6.28 33.72
C ALA A 47 -3.25 -5.04 33.01
N CYS A 48 -4.46 -4.66 33.41
CA CYS A 48 -5.11 -3.46 32.93
C CYS A 48 -4.79 -2.25 33.78
N THR A 49 -4.89 -1.07 33.17
CA THR A 49 -4.89 0.22 33.86
C THR A 49 -6.33 0.66 34.09
N HIS A 50 -6.67 1.01 35.32
CA HIS A 50 -7.99 1.60 35.63
C HIS A 50 -7.97 3.09 35.33
N GLU A 51 -8.90 3.55 34.50
CA GLU A 51 -9.01 4.95 34.06
C GLU A 51 -10.13 5.70 34.79
N GLY A 52 -10.82 5.05 35.74
CA GLY A 52 -12.00 5.58 36.43
C GLY A 52 -13.33 5.05 35.90
N ASN A 53 -14.40 5.17 36.69
CA ASN A 53 -15.77 4.76 36.35
C ASN A 53 -15.92 3.30 35.85
N GLY A 54 -14.99 2.44 36.29
CA GLY A 54 -14.94 1.04 35.91
C GLY A 54 -14.35 0.80 34.52
N TYR A 55 -13.84 1.83 33.84
CA TYR A 55 -13.15 1.65 32.57
C TYR A 55 -11.72 1.16 32.79
N HIS A 56 -11.37 0.07 32.14
CA HIS A 56 -10.05 -0.57 32.21
C HIS A 56 -9.45 -0.65 30.81
N THR A 57 -8.20 -0.23 30.67
CA THR A 57 -7.46 -0.26 29.40
C THR A 57 -6.33 -1.28 29.44
N TYR A 58 -6.07 -1.91 28.31
CA TYR A 58 -4.94 -2.79 28.06
C TYR A 58 -4.22 -2.33 26.79
N ALA A 59 -2.89 -2.32 26.82
CA ALA A 59 -2.05 -1.98 25.68
C ALA A 59 -1.39 -3.26 25.13
N PRO A 60 -1.98 -3.92 24.12
CA PRO A 60 -1.43 -5.15 23.58
C PRO A 60 -0.02 -5.01 23.01
N ALA A 61 0.74 -6.11 23.07
CA ALA A 61 2.02 -6.24 22.41
C ALA A 61 1.87 -6.27 20.89
N GLN A 62 2.97 -6.00 20.19
CA GLN A 62 3.01 -6.12 18.72
C GLN A 62 2.51 -7.50 18.25
N ALA A 63 2.99 -8.58 18.89
CA ALA A 63 2.62 -9.95 18.55
C ALA A 63 1.11 -10.21 18.66
N GLU A 64 0.46 -9.65 19.68
CA GLU A 64 -0.99 -9.79 19.88
C GLU A 64 -1.78 -9.01 18.83
N THR A 65 -1.30 -7.83 18.44
CA THR A 65 -1.92 -7.07 17.33
C THR A 65 -1.66 -7.68 15.95
N ASN A 66 -0.94 -8.81 15.84
CA ASN A 66 -0.60 -9.42 14.55
C ASN A 66 -1.61 -10.50 14.09
N TYR A 67 -2.63 -10.83 14.88
CA TYR A 67 -3.74 -11.69 14.44
C TYR A 67 -4.70 -10.93 13.51
N ASN A 68 -5.54 -11.61 12.73
CA ASN A 68 -6.56 -10.97 11.89
C ASN A 68 -7.79 -10.54 12.70
N LEU A 69 -8.26 -11.43 13.58
CA LEU A 69 -9.29 -11.15 14.57
C LEU A 69 -8.72 -11.37 15.97
N ILE A 70 -8.97 -10.43 16.88
CA ILE A 70 -8.54 -10.53 18.27
C ILE A 70 -9.76 -10.39 19.16
N ALA A 71 -9.91 -11.29 20.13
CA ALA A 71 -10.83 -11.12 21.25
C ALA A 71 -10.04 -10.79 22.52
N PHE A 72 -10.38 -9.68 23.16
CA PHE A 72 -9.86 -9.25 24.45
C PHE A 72 -10.93 -9.49 25.51
N THR A 73 -10.74 -10.49 26.35
CA THR A 73 -11.64 -10.81 27.47
C THR A 73 -11.08 -10.21 28.76
N PHE A 74 -11.74 -9.18 29.26
CA PHE A 74 -11.44 -8.52 30.53
C PHE A 74 -12.12 -9.28 31.66
N THR A 75 -11.35 -9.66 32.68
CA THR A 75 -11.85 -10.36 33.86
C THR A 75 -11.26 -9.77 35.14
N GLY A 76 -12.08 -9.69 36.18
CA GLY A 76 -11.69 -9.28 37.52
C GLY A 76 -12.45 -10.13 38.54
N SER A 77 -11.82 -10.47 39.66
CA SER A 77 -12.50 -11.26 40.70
C SER A 77 -13.66 -10.45 41.28
N GLY A 78 -14.88 -11.01 41.22
CA GLY A 78 -16.10 -10.31 41.61
C GLY A 78 -16.63 -9.30 40.58
N ALA A 79 -16.06 -9.25 39.38
CA ALA A 79 -16.58 -8.47 38.24
C ALA A 79 -17.29 -9.37 37.23
N ILE A 80 -18.23 -8.81 36.47
CA ILE A 80 -18.80 -9.46 35.29
C ILE A 80 -17.79 -9.36 34.13
N PRO A 81 -17.33 -10.48 33.55
CA PRO A 81 -16.39 -10.44 32.42
C PRO A 81 -16.96 -9.77 31.18
N ALA A 82 -16.13 -9.03 30.45
CA ALA A 82 -16.50 -8.38 29.19
C ALA A 82 -15.51 -8.77 28.09
N THR A 83 -16.02 -9.13 26.90
CA THR A 83 -15.16 -9.43 25.74
C THR A 83 -15.37 -8.40 24.64
N VAL A 84 -14.27 -7.83 24.17
CA VAL A 84 -14.25 -6.91 23.01
C VAL A 84 -13.52 -7.58 21.87
N GLN A 85 -14.21 -7.73 20.73
CA GLN A 85 -13.61 -8.27 19.51
C GLN A 85 -13.23 -7.15 18.55
N VAL A 86 -12.04 -7.27 17.96
CA VAL A 86 -11.48 -6.26 17.07
C VAL A 86 -10.78 -6.94 15.89
N PHE A 87 -11.14 -6.54 14.68
CA PHE A 87 -10.36 -6.87 13.49
C PHE A 87 -9.11 -5.97 13.40
N THR A 88 -8.00 -6.54 12.95
CA THR A 88 -6.80 -5.77 12.63
C THR A 88 -6.71 -5.45 11.14
N ILE A 89 -6.13 -4.31 10.82
CA ILE A 89 -5.94 -3.84 9.45
C ILE A 89 -4.45 -3.60 9.22
N GLN A 90 -3.90 -4.18 8.15
CA GLN A 90 -2.46 -4.16 7.85
C GLN A 90 -1.94 -2.78 7.42
N HIS A 91 -2.78 -1.98 6.77
CA HIS A 91 -2.46 -0.62 6.34
C HIS A 91 -3.58 0.33 6.74
N ASP A 92 -3.23 1.57 7.04
CA ASP A 92 -4.24 2.61 7.23
C ASP A 92 -4.97 2.84 5.89
N PRO A 93 -6.30 2.70 5.81
CA PRO A 93 -7.04 2.96 4.58
C PRO A 93 -6.84 4.38 4.05
N ALA A 94 -6.52 5.36 4.90
CA ALA A 94 -6.20 6.72 4.47
C ALA A 94 -4.92 6.76 3.63
N VAL A 95 -3.89 5.99 4.00
CA VAL A 95 -2.63 5.89 3.25
C VAL A 95 -2.86 5.22 1.90
N VAL A 96 -3.69 4.18 1.84
CA VAL A 96 -4.04 3.52 0.57
C VAL A 96 -4.80 4.48 -0.37
N ALA A 97 -5.70 5.29 0.18
CA ALA A 97 -6.43 6.30 -0.58
C ALA A 97 -5.51 7.40 -1.13
N GLU A 98 -4.54 7.87 -0.34
CA GLU A 98 -3.54 8.85 -0.79
C GLU A 98 -2.67 8.30 -1.92
N ILE A 99 -2.11 7.09 -1.77
CA ILE A 99 -1.32 6.44 -2.83
C ILE A 99 -2.13 6.30 -4.12
N THR A 100 -3.41 5.95 -4.00
CA THR A 100 -4.31 5.84 -5.15
C THR A 100 -4.55 7.21 -5.80
N SER A 101 -4.79 8.24 -5.01
CA SER A 101 -4.97 9.62 -5.49
C SER A 101 -3.70 10.15 -6.19
N ALA A 102 -2.52 9.95 -5.61
CA ALA A 102 -1.25 10.34 -6.21
C ALA A 102 -1.00 9.63 -7.54
N ARG A 103 -1.27 8.32 -7.62
CA ARG A 103 -1.17 7.57 -8.88
C ARG A 103 -2.14 8.09 -9.94
N MET A 104 -3.37 8.42 -9.56
CA MET A 104 -4.36 9.01 -10.46
C MET A 104 -3.97 10.41 -10.90
N ALA A 105 -3.38 11.23 -10.03
CA ALA A 105 -2.85 12.54 -10.37
C ALA A 105 -1.71 12.45 -11.39
N VAL A 106 -0.78 11.49 -11.23
CA VAL A 106 0.27 11.24 -12.23
C VAL A 106 -0.34 10.80 -13.56
N LEU A 107 -1.31 9.89 -13.56
CA LEU A 107 -1.99 9.48 -14.80
C LEU A 107 -2.69 10.68 -15.47
N THR A 108 -3.30 11.54 -14.67
CA THR A 108 -3.95 12.77 -15.12
C THR A 108 -2.93 13.76 -15.67
N ASP A 109 -1.74 13.88 -15.09
CA ASP A 109 -0.64 14.71 -15.62
C ASP A 109 -0.14 14.18 -16.99
N TRP A 110 -0.05 12.86 -17.15
CA TRP A 110 0.34 12.27 -18.43
C TRP A 110 -0.70 12.51 -19.54
N ILE A 111 -1.99 12.47 -19.20
CA ILE A 111 -3.11 12.66 -20.12
C ILE A 111 -3.40 14.14 -20.37
N ASN A 112 -3.61 14.93 -19.32
CA ASN A 112 -4.06 16.32 -19.37
C ASN A 112 -2.91 17.34 -19.34
N GLY A 113 -1.74 16.97 -18.80
CA GLY A 113 -0.55 17.82 -18.79
C GLY A 113 0.23 17.81 -20.10
N GLY A 114 -0.28 17.11 -21.13
CA GLY A 114 0.31 17.09 -22.47
C GLY A 114 1.67 16.41 -22.55
N ARG A 115 2.17 15.74 -21.50
CA ARG A 115 3.47 15.05 -21.57
C ARG A 115 3.49 13.95 -22.61
N LEU A 116 2.39 13.20 -22.73
CA LEU A 116 2.23 12.21 -23.80
C LEU A 116 2.12 12.88 -25.18
N ASP A 117 1.41 14.00 -25.26
CA ASP A 117 1.26 14.79 -26.48
C ASP A 117 2.60 15.37 -26.95
N LEU A 118 3.42 15.90 -26.03
CA LEU A 118 4.77 16.40 -26.29
C LEU A 118 5.72 15.30 -26.76
N LEU A 119 5.64 14.11 -26.16
CA LEU A 119 6.43 12.96 -26.62
C LEU A 119 5.98 12.47 -27.99
N LEU A 120 4.68 12.55 -28.28
CA LEU A 120 4.10 12.16 -29.57
C LEU A 120 4.40 13.17 -30.68
N ASP A 121 4.35 14.46 -30.38
CA ASP A 121 4.72 15.56 -31.27
C ASP A 121 6.24 15.57 -31.54
N ALA A 122 7.04 15.12 -30.58
CA ALA A 122 8.48 14.93 -30.75
C ALA A 122 8.85 13.71 -31.60
N ILE A 123 7.92 12.76 -31.84
CA ILE A 123 8.14 11.69 -32.81
C ILE A 123 8.04 12.32 -34.20
N PRO A 124 9.08 12.22 -35.05
CA PRO A 124 9.01 12.76 -36.40
C PRO A 124 7.82 12.15 -37.16
N THR A 125 6.83 12.98 -37.48
CA THR A 125 5.70 12.60 -38.33
C THR A 125 6.06 12.62 -39.82
N THR A 126 7.23 13.17 -40.15
CA THR A 126 7.89 13.04 -41.44
C THR A 126 8.90 11.91 -41.39
N ALA A 127 9.05 11.20 -42.50
CA ALA A 127 9.89 10.03 -42.56
C ALA A 127 11.36 10.39 -42.19
N MET A 128 11.94 9.58 -41.30
CA MET A 128 13.25 9.82 -40.73
C MET A 128 14.29 9.78 -41.85
N ARG A 129 14.94 10.92 -42.13
CA ARG A 129 15.98 11.06 -43.17
C ARG A 129 16.87 9.82 -43.23
N GLY A 130 16.69 9.01 -44.29
CA GLY A 130 17.43 7.76 -44.53
C GLY A 130 16.63 6.46 -44.41
N THR A 131 15.37 6.48 -43.97
CA THR A 131 14.49 5.29 -43.98
C THR A 131 13.59 5.25 -45.21
N ASP A 132 13.20 6.41 -45.70
CA ASP A 132 12.54 6.69 -46.96
C ASP A 132 13.59 6.82 -48.07
N ASN A 133 14.34 5.74 -48.23
CA ASN A 133 15.47 5.58 -49.15
C ASN A 133 15.05 5.56 -50.65
N ALA A 134 13.97 6.25 -51.01
CA ALA A 134 13.67 6.65 -52.39
C ALA A 134 14.80 7.51 -52.99
N ALA A 135 15.60 8.17 -52.16
CA ALA A 135 16.76 8.94 -52.60
C ALA A 135 17.95 8.07 -53.07
N LEU A 136 18.07 6.80 -52.64
CA LEU A 136 19.17 5.94 -53.10
C LEU A 136 18.87 5.27 -54.46
N ALA A 137 17.60 5.21 -54.87
CA ALA A 137 17.22 4.76 -56.22
C ALA A 137 17.33 5.86 -57.29
N SER A 138 17.32 7.14 -56.90
CA SER A 138 17.33 8.28 -57.84
C SER A 138 18.73 8.78 -58.22
N VAL A 139 19.80 8.35 -57.53
CA VAL A 139 21.20 8.77 -57.84
C VAL A 139 21.83 7.88 -58.93
N CYS A 140 21.03 7.08 -59.62
CA CYS A 140 21.39 6.51 -60.92
C CYS A 140 20.56 7.19 -62.03
N THR A 141 20.60 8.52 -62.14
CA THR A 141 20.10 9.19 -63.35
C THR A 141 21.02 8.80 -64.52
N GLU A 142 20.43 8.39 -65.64
CA GLU A 142 21.10 7.86 -66.86
C GLU A 142 22.32 8.69 -67.33
N ALA A 143 22.37 9.98 -67.01
CA ALA A 143 23.52 10.86 -67.25
C ALA A 143 24.86 10.34 -66.66
N ARG A 144 24.84 9.73 -65.47
CA ARG A 144 26.05 9.15 -64.83
C ARG A 144 26.43 7.79 -65.42
N LEU A 145 25.47 7.07 -66.00
CA LEU A 145 25.73 5.82 -66.73
C LEU A 145 26.35 6.11 -68.11
N ALA A 146 25.92 7.19 -68.76
CA ALA A 146 26.49 7.68 -70.01
C ALA A 146 27.93 8.20 -69.85
N GLU A 147 28.26 8.84 -68.72
CA GLU A 147 29.64 9.23 -68.40
C GLU A 147 30.58 8.01 -68.21
N LEU A 148 30.06 6.88 -67.71
CA LEU A 148 30.85 5.64 -67.58
C LEU A 148 31.08 4.97 -68.94
N ASP A 149 30.11 5.01 -69.85
CA ASP A 149 30.24 4.50 -71.22
C ASP A 149 31.23 5.35 -72.04
N ALA A 150 31.23 6.68 -71.83
CA ALA A 150 32.16 7.59 -72.47
C ALA A 150 33.60 7.54 -71.91
N ALA A 151 33.79 7.08 -70.67
CA ALA A 151 35.09 7.10 -70.00
C ALA A 151 35.89 5.79 -70.09
N ASN A 152 35.33 4.69 -70.62
CA ASN A 152 35.95 3.35 -70.50
C ASN A 152 36.25 2.59 -71.80
N LEU A 153 36.36 3.26 -72.96
CA LEU A 153 37.08 2.69 -74.09
C LEU A 153 38.41 3.43 -74.27
N PRO A 154 39.57 2.87 -73.85
CA PRO A 154 40.84 3.39 -74.32
C PRO A 154 40.86 3.29 -75.84
N THR A 155 40.93 4.42 -76.54
CA THR A 155 41.02 4.48 -78.00
C THR A 155 42.43 4.19 -78.52
N ASP A 156 43.21 3.38 -77.79
CA ASP A 156 44.58 2.99 -78.14
C ASP A 156 44.84 1.53 -77.71
N ILE A 157 44.45 0.59 -78.58
CA ILE A 157 45.25 -0.54 -79.09
C ILE A 157 44.84 -0.78 -80.53
#